data_AF-A0A227IN22-F1
#
_entry.id   AF-A0A227IN22-F1
#
_cell.length_a   1.000
_cell.length_b   1.000
_cell.length_c   1.000
_cell.angle_alpha   90.00
_cell.angle_beta   90.00
_cell.angle_gamma   90.00
#
_symmetry.space_group_name_H-M   'P 1'
#
loop_
_entity.id
_entity.type
_entity.pdbx_description
1 polymer ?
#
loop_
_entity_poly.entity_id
_entity_poly.type
_entity_poly.pdbx_seq_one_letter_code
_entity_poly.pdbx_strand_id
1 'polypeptide(L)'
;MFQFMTATRIIFGEGALQSSLSVINQFGYSVLLVTGKDTQRATPIINYLKAQNMRYQHVAINGEPNITMVEETAVLGRKFQ
;
A
#
# COMPACT_ATOMS: atom_id res chain seq x y z
N MET A 1 -3.92 -29.20 18.04
CA MET A 1 -3.15 -27.98 18.38
C MET A 1 -3.60 -26.88 17.43
N PHE A 2 -4.01 -25.71 17.94
CA PHE A 2 -4.51 -24.58 17.14
C PHE A 2 -3.45 -23.48 17.09
N GLN A 3 -3.31 -22.83 15.95
CA GLN A 3 -2.46 -21.65 15.78
C GLN A 3 -3.27 -20.51 15.19
N PHE A 4 -3.04 -19.31 15.71
CA PHE A 4 -3.69 -18.07 15.30
C PHE A 4 -2.63 -17.02 14.98
N MET A 5 -2.72 -16.44 13.79
CA MET A 5 -1.78 -15.42 13.30
C MET A 5 -2.54 -14.13 13.05
N THR A 6 -2.00 -13.01 13.53
CA THR A 6 -2.57 -11.67 13.33
C THR A 6 -1.57 -10.75 12.66
N ALA A 7 -2.02 -9.54 12.32
CA ALA A 7 -1.11 -8.46 11.96
C ALA A 7 -0.09 -8.19 13.08
N THR A 8 1.11 -7.77 12.68
CA THR A 8 2.19 -7.39 13.60
C THR A 8 1.95 -6.06 14.31
N ARG A 9 1.15 -5.17 13.71
CA ARG A 9 0.73 -3.89 14.29
C ARG A 9 -0.65 -3.49 13.74
N ILE A 10 -1.54 -3.06 14.63
CA ILE A 10 -2.89 -2.57 14.29
C ILE A 10 -2.99 -1.11 14.77
N ILE A 11 -3.37 -0.20 13.87
CA ILE A 11 -3.60 1.22 14.18
C ILE A 11 -5.06 1.52 13.84
N PHE A 12 -5.85 1.96 14.83
CA PHE A 12 -7.28 2.23 14.67
C PHE A 12 -7.70 3.44 15.51
N GLY A 13 -8.86 4.02 15.18
CA GLY A 13 -9.44 5.18 15.86
C GLY A 13 -9.75 6.32 14.89
N GLU A 14 -10.45 7.32 15.38
CA GLU A 14 -10.72 8.55 14.61
C GLU A 14 -9.40 9.25 14.27
N GLY A 15 -9.23 9.65 13.01
CA GLY A 15 -8.00 10.32 12.55
C GLY A 15 -6.74 9.44 12.51
N ALA A 16 -6.85 8.14 12.82
CA ALA A 16 -5.72 7.23 12.93
C ALA A 16 -4.89 7.13 11.63
N LEU A 17 -5.52 7.20 10.45
CA LEU A 17 -4.81 7.16 9.18
C LEU A 17 -3.84 8.33 9.06
N GLN A 18 -4.34 9.57 9.19
CA GLN A 18 -3.54 10.78 9.04
C GLN A 18 -2.41 10.86 10.07
N SER A 19 -2.67 10.51 11.33
CA SER A 19 -1.66 10.57 12.40
C SER A 19 -0.57 9.50 12.27
N SER A 20 -0.81 8.45 11.48
CA SER A 20 0.11 7.31 11.34
C SER A 20 0.81 7.17 10.00
N LEU A 21 0.60 8.09 9.04
CA LEU A 21 1.24 8.02 7.72
C LEU A 21 2.78 7.96 7.80
N SER A 22 3.36 8.58 8.83
CA SER A 22 4.81 8.54 9.11
C SER A 22 5.36 7.15 9.34
N VAL A 23 4.53 6.16 9.69
CA VAL A 23 4.94 4.76 9.83
C VAL A 23 5.43 4.17 8.51
N ILE A 24 4.95 4.68 7.36
CA ILE A 24 5.37 4.22 6.03
C ILE A 24 6.88 4.42 5.83
N ASN A 25 7.46 5.48 6.42
CA ASN A 25 8.88 5.82 6.27
C ASN A 25 9.82 4.75 6.85
N GLN A 26 9.31 3.87 7.71
CA GLN A 26 10.09 2.79 8.32
C GLN A 26 10.38 1.63 7.35
N PHE A 27 9.66 1.57 6.21
CA PHE A 27 9.75 0.47 5.25
C PHE A 27 10.61 0.78 4.02
N GLY A 28 11.09 2.02 3.87
CA GLY A 28 11.93 2.47 2.75
C GLY A 28 11.27 3.55 1.89
N TYR A 29 11.89 3.84 0.74
CA TYR A 29 11.55 5.00 -0.11
C TYR A 29 10.89 4.65 -1.46
N SER A 30 10.80 3.36 -1.80
CA SER A 30 10.15 2.88 -3.02
C SER A 30 8.87 2.13 -2.68
N VAL A 31 7.72 2.63 -3.13
CA VAL A 31 6.39 2.13 -2.75
C VAL A 31 5.66 1.58 -3.97
N LEU A 32 5.19 0.35 -3.87
CA LEU A 32 4.19 -0.19 -4.79
C LEU A 32 2.80 0.02 -4.18
N LEU A 33 2.07 1.02 -4.67
CA LEU A 33 0.73 1.35 -4.19
C LEU A 33 -0.30 0.53 -4.97
N VAL A 34 -0.93 -0.43 -4.29
CA VAL A 34 -1.98 -1.27 -4.87
C VAL A 34 -3.34 -0.83 -4.35
N THR A 35 -4.28 -0.52 -5.23
CA THR A 35 -5.64 -0.07 -4.86
C THR A 35 -6.69 -0.74 -5.72
N GLY A 36 -7.97 -0.56 -5.39
CA GLY A 36 -9.05 -0.82 -6.34
C GLY A 36 -9.05 0.18 -7.51
N LYS A 37 -9.98 0.00 -8.45
CA LYS A 37 -10.18 0.88 -9.61
C LYS A 37 -10.28 2.37 -9.25
N ASP A 38 -10.97 2.70 -8.17
CA ASP A 38 -11.12 4.08 -7.70
C ASP A 38 -9.99 4.47 -6.74
N THR A 39 -9.24 5.50 -7.12
CA THR A 39 -8.12 6.06 -6.36
C THR A 39 -8.52 7.01 -5.26
N GLN A 40 -9.79 7.46 -5.19
CA GLN A 40 -10.23 8.48 -4.23
C GLN A 40 -9.86 8.10 -2.79
N ARG A 41 -10.08 6.83 -2.41
CA ARG A 41 -9.75 6.31 -1.07
C ARG A 41 -8.25 6.31 -0.77
N ALA A 42 -7.40 6.25 -1.79
CA ALA A 42 -5.94 6.25 -1.64
C ALA A 42 -5.33 7.67 -1.67
N THR A 43 -6.14 8.70 -1.95
CA THR A 43 -5.67 10.10 -2.02
C THR A 43 -4.85 10.55 -0.80
N PRO A 44 -5.22 10.25 0.45
CA PRO A 44 -4.40 10.62 1.61
C PRO A 44 -3.00 10.03 1.56
N ILE A 45 -2.87 8.78 1.11
CA ILE A 45 -1.59 8.08 0.97
C ILE A 45 -0.80 8.68 -0.19
N ILE A 46 -1.43 8.88 -1.36
CA ILE A 46 -0.78 9.47 -2.54
C ILE A 46 -0.22 10.86 -2.22
N ASN A 47 -1.00 11.70 -1.54
CA ASN A 47 -0.58 13.04 -1.15
C ASN A 47 0.61 13.00 -0.19
N TYR A 48 0.59 12.06 0.76
CA TYR A 48 1.71 11.86 1.68
C TYR A 48 2.99 11.40 0.96
N LEU A 49 2.90 10.39 0.08
CA LEU A 49 4.05 9.91 -0.69
C LEU A 49 4.68 11.04 -1.52
N LYS A 50 3.85 11.87 -2.16
CA LYS A 50 4.31 13.07 -2.88
C LYS A 50 4.98 14.08 -1.95
N ALA A 51 4.36 14.40 -0.81
CA ALA A 51 4.90 15.37 0.15
C ALA A 51 6.24 14.93 0.75
N GLN A 52 6.46 13.62 0.90
CA GLN A 52 7.71 13.04 1.38
C GLN A 52 8.74 12.77 0.27
N ASN A 53 8.44 13.15 -0.99
CA ASN A 53 9.26 12.81 -2.16
C ASN A 53 9.58 11.31 -2.29
N MET A 54 8.63 10.45 -1.87
CA MET A 54 8.77 9.00 -1.99
C MET A 54 8.46 8.56 -3.41
N ARG A 55 9.29 7.68 -3.96
CA ARG A 55 9.05 7.10 -5.27
C ARG A 55 7.91 6.10 -5.13
N TYR A 56 6.86 6.25 -5.94
CA TYR A 56 5.75 5.29 -5.91
C TYR A 56 5.25 4.91 -7.29
N GLN A 57 4.91 3.62 -7.45
CA GLN A 57 4.25 3.08 -8.62
C GLN A 57 2.84 2.68 -8.20
N HIS A 58 1.83 3.20 -8.89
CA HIS A 58 0.44 2.84 -8.63
C HIS A 58 -0.01 1.71 -9.56
N VAL A 59 -0.70 0.73 -8.98
CA VAL A 59 -1.35 -0.38 -9.69
C VAL A 59 -2.79 -0.48 -9.21
N ALA A 60 -3.72 -0.35 -10.15
CA ALA A 60 -5.15 -0.47 -9.89
C ALA A 60 -5.63 -1.89 -10.22
N ILE A 61 -6.22 -2.57 -9.24
CA ILE A 61 -6.86 -3.87 -9.39
C ILE A 61 -8.34 -3.64 -9.67
N ASN A 62 -8.82 -4.15 -10.80
CA ASN A 62 -10.22 -4.05 -11.19
C ASN A 62 -10.95 -5.34 -10.84
N GLY A 63 -11.90 -5.26 -9.90
CA GLY A 63 -12.65 -6.43 -9.44
C GLY A 63 -11.81 -7.35 -8.56
N GLU A 64 -12.04 -8.65 -8.69
CA GLU A 64 -11.34 -9.67 -7.91
C GLU A 64 -9.93 -9.92 -8.49
N PRO A 65 -8.88 -9.91 -7.65
CA PRO A 65 -7.52 -10.21 -8.11
C PRO A 65 -7.44 -11.66 -8.59
N ASN A 66 -6.93 -11.87 -9.80
CA ASN A 66 -6.58 -13.20 -10.30
C ASN A 66 -5.05 -13.42 -10.24
N ILE A 67 -4.63 -14.68 -10.44
CA ILE A 67 -3.22 -15.08 -10.35
C ILE A 67 -2.33 -14.26 -11.29
N THR A 68 -2.76 -14.07 -12.54
CA THR A 68 -2.02 -13.29 -13.55
C THR A 68 -1.79 -11.85 -13.10
N MET A 69 -2.81 -11.19 -12.55
CA MET A 69 -2.66 -9.82 -12.02
C MET A 69 -1.64 -9.76 -10.89
N VAL A 70 -1.62 -10.75 -10.00
CA VAL A 70 -0.66 -10.80 -8.88
C VAL A 70 0.77 -10.99 -9.41
N GLU A 71 0.98 -11.88 -10.37
CA GLU A 71 2.28 -12.12 -10.99
C GLU A 71 2.81 -10.87 -11.71
N GLU A 72 1.97 -10.22 -12.51
CA GLU A 72 2.32 -8.98 -13.21
C GLU A 72 2.68 -7.87 -12.22
N THR A 73 1.86 -7.70 -11.17
CA THR A 73 2.10 -6.71 -10.11
C THR A 73 3.40 -6.98 -9.37
N ALA A 74 3.71 -8.25 -9.08
CA ALA A 74 4.97 -8.64 -8.45
C ALA A 74 6.19 -8.34 -9.35
N VAL A 75 6.08 -8.56 -10.66
CA VAL A 75 7.13 -8.20 -11.62
C VAL A 75 7.32 -6.69 -11.67
N LEU A 76 6.24 -5.90 -11.69
CA LEU A 76 6.31 -4.44 -11.63
C LEU A 76 7.02 -3.98 -10.35
N GLY A 77 6.67 -4.55 -9.19
CA GLY A 77 7.32 -4.25 -7.91
C GLY A 77 8.82 -4.53 -7.91
N ARG A 78 9.26 -5.64 -8.52
CA ARG A 78 10.69 -5.98 -8.64
C ARG A 78 11.45 -5.06 -9.58
N LYS A 79 10.81 -4.62 -10.67
CA LYS A 79 11.42 -3.67 -11.62
C LYS A 79 11.50 -2.26 -11.06
N PHE A 80 10.63 -1.92 -10.11
CA PHE A 80 10.55 -0.62 -9.45
C PHE A 80 11.51 -0.48 -8.26
N GLN A 81 12.75 -0.97 -8.40
CA GLN A 81 13.84 -0.83 -7.42
C GLN A 81 14.67 0.41 -7.63
#